data_AF-L7QRN9-F1
#
_entry.id   AF-L7QRN9-F1
#
_cell.length_a   1.000
_cell.length_b   1.000
_cell.length_c   1.000
_cell.angle_alpha   90.00
_cell.angle_beta   90.00
_cell.angle_gamma   90.00
#
_symmetry.space_group_name_H-M   'P 1'
#
loop_
_entity.id
_entity.type
_entity.pdbx_description
1 polymer ?
#
loop_
_entity_poly.entity_id
_entity_poly.type
_entity_poly.pdbx_seq_one_letter_code
_entity_poly.pdbx_strand_id
1 'polypeptide(L)'
;TKNQINEIVNNLKKGPLDPNVDIIVGVPSVYLGYVKSVLPNTIGVAAQNCWKEQKGAFTGEISPIMIKDVGADWVILGHSERRTIFGEGDDLVAKKVALALEAGLKVIACIGETLQEREAGKTEEVVFRQLKALLPVIGCNWASVVLA
;
A
#
# COMPACT_ATOMS: atom_id res chain seq x y z
N THR A 1 -13.35 14.01 -3.91
CA THR A 1 -14.25 14.51 -2.84
C THR A 1 -15.15 13.39 -2.34
N LYS A 2 -15.92 13.56 -1.26
CA LYS A 2 -16.87 12.53 -0.78
C LYS A 2 -17.93 12.15 -1.83
N ASN A 3 -18.37 13.11 -2.67
CA ASN A 3 -19.33 12.83 -3.74
C ASN A 3 -18.76 11.83 -4.77
N GLN A 4 -17.53 12.04 -5.24
CA GLN A 4 -16.86 11.12 -6.17
C GLN A 4 -16.60 9.75 -5.52
N ILE A 5 -16.23 9.72 -4.24
CA ILE A 5 -16.09 8.47 -3.48
C ILE A 5 -17.42 7.70 -3.50
N ASN A 6 -18.53 8.35 -3.22
CA ASN A 6 -19.85 7.70 -3.22
C ASN A 6 -20.23 7.17 -4.60
N GLU A 7 -19.89 7.88 -5.68
CA GLU A 7 -20.10 7.39 -7.03
C GLU A 7 -19.33 6.08 -7.31
N ILE A 8 -18.04 6.04 -6.97
CA ILE A 8 -17.20 4.85 -7.12
C ILE A 8 -17.74 3.70 -6.25
N VAL A 9 -18.04 3.97 -4.97
CA VAL A 9 -18.60 2.98 -4.03
C VAL A 9 -19.92 2.42 -4.54
N ASN A 10 -20.80 3.28 -5.06
CA ASN A 10 -22.08 2.84 -5.63
C ASN A 10 -21.86 1.98 -6.87
N ASN A 11 -20.89 2.31 -7.72
CA ASN A 11 -20.54 1.48 -8.87
C ASN A 11 -20.00 0.10 -8.44
N LEU A 12 -19.15 0.04 -7.42
CA LEU A 12 -18.65 -1.22 -6.85
C LEU A 12 -19.75 -2.08 -6.19
N LYS A 13 -20.90 -1.48 -5.82
CA LYS A 13 -22.05 -2.20 -5.24
C LYS A 13 -23.06 -2.71 -6.27
N LYS A 14 -23.02 -2.24 -7.53
CA LYS A 14 -24.10 -2.47 -8.52
C LYS A 14 -24.15 -3.90 -9.08
N GLY A 15 -23.03 -4.62 -9.11
CA GLY A 15 -22.95 -5.96 -9.68
C GLY A 15 -22.49 -7.00 -8.66
N PRO A 16 -22.81 -8.29 -8.87
CA PRO A 16 -22.15 -9.34 -8.11
C PRO A 16 -20.66 -9.29 -8.43
N LEU A 17 -19.85 -9.13 -7.39
CA LEU A 17 -18.40 -9.30 -7.51
C LEU A 17 -18.11 -10.81 -7.54
N ASP A 18 -17.17 -11.23 -8.36
CA ASP A 18 -16.74 -12.64 -8.40
C ASP A 18 -16.20 -13.02 -7.01
N PRO A 19 -16.77 -14.04 -6.33
CA PRO A 19 -16.32 -14.44 -5.00
C PRO A 19 -14.87 -14.97 -4.97
N ASN A 20 -14.27 -15.26 -6.14
CA ASN A 20 -12.88 -15.70 -6.26
C ASN A 20 -11.89 -14.53 -6.46
N VAL A 21 -12.36 -13.28 -6.42
CA VAL A 21 -11.54 -12.09 -6.63
C VAL A 21 -11.51 -11.23 -5.38
N ASP A 22 -10.32 -11.02 -4.84
CA ASP A 22 -10.08 -10.02 -3.79
C ASP A 22 -9.99 -8.62 -4.41
N ILE A 23 -10.82 -7.70 -3.94
CA ILE A 23 -10.82 -6.29 -4.38
C ILE A 23 -10.26 -5.43 -3.25
N ILE A 24 -9.29 -4.57 -3.57
CA ILE A 24 -8.67 -3.64 -2.63
C ILE A 24 -8.68 -2.24 -3.24
N VAL A 25 -9.11 -1.23 -2.48
CA VAL A 25 -9.14 0.18 -2.91
C VAL A 25 -8.11 0.99 -2.13
N GLY A 26 -7.18 1.64 -2.85
CA GLY A 26 -6.20 2.58 -2.28
C GLY A 26 -6.82 3.96 -2.06
N VAL A 27 -6.86 4.43 -0.81
CA VAL A 27 -7.61 5.63 -0.40
C VAL A 27 -6.66 6.69 0.17
N PRO A 28 -6.79 7.97 -0.24
CA PRO A 28 -6.10 9.08 0.42
C PRO A 28 -6.43 9.11 1.91
N SER A 29 -5.43 9.29 2.77
CA SER A 29 -5.55 9.13 4.23
C SER A 29 -6.70 9.92 4.86
N VAL A 30 -6.95 11.15 4.39
CA VAL A 30 -8.04 12.02 4.85
C VAL A 30 -9.45 11.46 4.62
N TYR A 31 -9.60 10.43 3.78
CA TYR A 31 -10.86 9.74 3.50
C TYR A 31 -10.89 8.29 3.98
N LEU A 32 -9.83 7.77 4.60
CA LEU A 32 -9.69 6.36 4.92
C LEU A 32 -10.86 5.84 5.78
N GLY A 33 -11.17 6.53 6.89
CA GLY A 33 -12.28 6.17 7.76
C GLY A 33 -13.66 6.37 7.13
N TYR A 34 -13.80 7.35 6.24
CA TYR A 34 -15.05 7.53 5.49
C TYR A 34 -15.28 6.40 4.49
N VAL A 35 -14.27 6.03 3.70
CA VAL A 35 -14.38 4.91 2.76
C VAL A 35 -14.65 3.62 3.51
N LYS A 36 -13.95 3.38 4.64
CA LYS A 36 -14.19 2.19 5.44
C LYS A 36 -15.62 2.08 5.98
N SER A 37 -16.28 3.21 6.27
CA SER A 37 -17.66 3.20 6.77
C SER A 37 -18.73 3.02 5.69
N VAL A 38 -18.43 3.30 4.42
CA VAL A 38 -19.41 3.21 3.31
C VAL A 38 -19.18 2.04 2.36
N LEU A 39 -17.96 1.49 2.31
CA LEU A 39 -17.58 0.38 1.42
C LEU A 39 -17.99 -0.97 2.05
N PRO A 40 -18.46 -1.95 1.26
CA PRO A 40 -18.74 -3.29 1.78
C PRO A 40 -17.50 -3.94 2.41
N ASN A 41 -17.68 -4.71 3.49
CA ASN A 41 -16.57 -5.39 4.17
C ASN A 41 -15.88 -6.46 3.31
N THR A 42 -16.50 -6.91 2.22
CA THR A 42 -15.90 -7.81 1.24
C THR A 42 -14.83 -7.13 0.38
N ILE A 43 -14.73 -5.79 0.41
CA ILE A 43 -13.72 -5.03 -0.32
C ILE A 43 -12.71 -4.48 0.68
N GLY A 44 -11.43 -4.78 0.45
CA GLY A 44 -10.31 -4.27 1.24
C GLY A 44 -10.11 -2.77 1.05
N VAL A 45 -9.67 -2.11 2.12
CA VAL A 45 -9.30 -0.68 2.09
C VAL A 45 -7.82 -0.57 2.42
N ALA A 46 -7.07 0.08 1.53
CA ALA A 46 -5.64 0.32 1.68
C ALA A 46 -5.34 1.80 1.91
N ALA A 47 -4.48 2.10 2.88
CA ALA A 47 -3.80 3.38 2.90
C ALA A 47 -2.77 3.44 1.76
N GLN A 48 -2.55 4.63 1.20
CA GLN A 48 -1.62 4.80 0.06
C GLN A 48 -0.14 4.91 0.47
N ASN A 49 0.13 5.11 1.77
CA ASN A 49 1.47 5.15 2.36
C ASN A 49 1.34 5.08 3.89
N CYS A 50 2.41 4.70 4.58
CA CYS A 50 2.59 4.89 6.02
C CYS A 50 4.07 5.10 6.37
N TRP A 51 4.34 5.52 7.60
CA TRP A 51 5.71 5.71 8.07
C TRP A 51 6.32 4.45 8.68
N LYS A 52 7.65 4.45 8.78
CA LYS A 52 8.48 3.35 9.31
C LYS A 52 8.55 3.29 10.84
N GLU A 53 7.87 4.19 11.54
CA GLU A 53 7.87 4.26 13.00
C GLU A 53 6.43 4.34 13.53
N GLN A 54 6.17 3.67 14.66
CA GLN A 54 4.82 3.56 15.22
C GLN A 54 4.28 4.92 15.70
N LYS A 55 5.16 5.75 16.25
CA LYS A 55 4.90 7.07 16.81
C LYS A 55 6.20 7.87 16.86
N GLY A 56 6.10 9.20 16.88
CA GLY A 56 7.27 10.07 17.01
C GLY A 56 7.01 11.46 16.41
N ALA A 57 8.07 12.25 16.32
CA ALA A 57 8.02 13.60 15.76
C ALA A 57 8.08 13.58 14.22
N PHE A 58 7.01 13.08 13.59
CA PHE A 58 6.87 12.94 12.13
C PHE A 58 5.60 13.64 11.63
N THR A 59 5.53 14.97 11.80
CA THR A 59 4.37 15.77 11.39
C THR A 59 4.00 15.50 9.93
N GLY A 60 2.74 15.11 9.69
CA GLY A 60 2.20 14.82 8.36
C GLY A 60 2.14 13.33 8.02
N GLU A 61 2.88 12.49 8.74
CA GLU A 61 2.85 11.03 8.53
C GLU A 61 1.74 10.34 9.34
N ILE A 62 1.33 9.16 8.87
CA ILE A 62 0.46 8.23 9.60
C ILE A 62 1.19 6.91 9.82
N SER A 63 0.88 6.22 10.92
CA SER A 63 1.51 4.92 11.24
C SER A 63 0.62 3.73 10.86
N PRO A 64 1.19 2.52 10.70
CA PRO A 64 0.42 1.29 10.53
C PRO A 64 -0.66 1.07 11.60
N ILE A 65 -0.37 1.47 12.84
CA ILE A 65 -1.31 1.35 13.97
C ILE A 65 -2.53 2.24 13.75
N MET A 66 -2.35 3.48 13.27
CA MET A 66 -3.45 4.39 12.95
C MET A 66 -4.33 3.84 11.82
N ILE A 67 -3.73 3.18 10.82
CA ILE A 67 -4.46 2.56 9.70
C ILE A 67 -5.34 1.42 10.22
N LYS A 68 -4.79 0.55 11.08
CA LYS A 68 -5.54 -0.53 11.74
C LYS A 68 -6.66 0.00 12.62
N ASP A 69 -6.41 1.06 13.39
CA ASP A 69 -7.40 1.68 14.27
C ASP A 69 -8.63 2.19 13.50
N VAL A 70 -8.42 2.72 12.30
CA VAL A 70 -9.50 3.12 11.37
C VAL A 70 -10.27 1.91 10.78
N GLY A 71 -9.76 0.69 10.93
CA GLY A 71 -10.34 -0.54 10.40
C GLY A 71 -9.93 -0.87 8.97
N ALA A 72 -8.89 -0.22 8.43
CA ALA A 72 -8.25 -0.60 7.19
C ALA A 72 -7.20 -1.69 7.45
N ASP A 73 -7.09 -2.65 6.53
CA ASP A 73 -6.24 -3.84 6.69
C ASP A 73 -5.08 -3.89 5.70
N TRP A 74 -5.00 -2.93 4.78
CA TRP A 74 -3.98 -2.89 3.73
C TRP A 74 -3.19 -1.58 3.72
N VAL A 75 -1.99 -1.63 3.18
CA VAL A 75 -1.20 -0.44 2.82
C VAL A 75 -0.41 -0.68 1.54
N ILE A 76 -0.32 0.36 0.70
CA ILE A 76 0.53 0.38 -0.49
C ILE A 76 1.87 1.01 -0.11
N LEU A 77 2.97 0.34 -0.42
CA LEU A 77 4.32 0.78 -0.05
C LEU A 77 5.29 0.61 -1.22
N GLY A 78 6.20 1.57 -1.39
CA GLY A 78 7.18 1.56 -2.48
C GLY A 78 6.61 1.95 -3.84
N HIS A 79 5.44 2.61 -3.89
CA HIS A 79 4.86 3.08 -5.15
C HIS A 79 5.85 3.96 -5.93
N SER A 80 5.85 3.87 -7.26
CA SER A 80 6.82 4.55 -8.13
C SER A 80 6.84 6.06 -7.90
N GLU A 81 5.68 6.68 -7.67
CA GLU A 81 5.57 8.11 -7.31
C GLU A 81 6.31 8.44 -6.01
N ARG A 82 6.25 7.56 -5.00
CA ARG A 82 6.95 7.75 -3.72
C ARG A 82 8.46 7.60 -3.88
N ARG A 83 8.90 6.67 -4.73
CA ARG A 83 10.32 6.46 -5.03
C ARG A 83 10.90 7.63 -5.83
N THR A 84 10.20 8.05 -6.89
CA THR A 84 10.71 9.04 -7.85
C THR A 84 10.53 10.49 -7.40
N ILE A 85 9.34 10.85 -6.91
CA ILE A 85 9.00 12.23 -6.54
C ILE A 85 9.46 12.53 -5.10
N PHE A 86 9.32 11.57 -4.19
CA PHE A 86 9.59 11.76 -2.76
C PHE A 86 10.90 11.10 -2.29
N GLY A 87 11.64 10.45 -3.19
CA GLY A 87 12.98 9.91 -2.91
C GLY A 87 13.00 8.73 -1.95
N GLU A 88 11.91 7.94 -1.87
CA GLU A 88 11.88 6.77 -0.98
C GLU A 88 12.78 5.64 -1.51
N GLY A 89 13.96 5.49 -0.90
CA GLY A 89 14.90 4.41 -1.21
C GLY A 89 14.49 3.04 -0.67
N ASP A 90 15.16 2.00 -1.15
CA ASP A 90 14.82 0.60 -0.88
C ASP A 90 14.82 0.25 0.61
N ASP A 91 15.83 0.73 1.35
CA ASP A 91 15.93 0.51 2.80
C ASP A 91 14.79 1.17 3.58
N LEU A 92 14.31 2.33 3.13
CA LEU A 92 13.18 3.01 3.76
C LEU A 92 11.89 2.22 3.52
N VAL A 93 11.66 1.79 2.27
CA VAL A 93 10.50 0.98 1.91
C VAL A 93 10.52 -0.33 2.70
N ALA A 94 11.67 -1.01 2.79
CA ALA A 94 11.80 -2.24 3.57
C ALA A 94 11.44 -2.02 5.06
N LYS A 95 11.88 -0.92 5.68
CA LYS A 95 11.49 -0.57 7.06
C LYS A 95 9.99 -0.31 7.22
N LYS A 96 9.37 0.35 6.24
CA LYS A 96 7.91 0.56 6.23
C LYS A 96 7.16 -0.76 6.10
N VAL A 97 7.60 -1.65 5.21
CA VAL A 97 7.01 -2.99 5.01
C VAL A 97 7.12 -3.83 6.27
N ALA A 98 8.29 -3.84 6.90
CA ALA A 98 8.53 -4.56 8.16
C ALA A 98 7.50 -4.14 9.23
N LEU A 99 7.37 -2.83 9.46
CA LEU A 99 6.47 -2.32 10.50
C LEU A 99 4.99 -2.53 10.14
N ALA A 100 4.62 -2.41 8.86
CA ALA A 100 3.26 -2.67 8.42
C ALA A 100 2.84 -4.12 8.69
N LEU A 101 3.72 -5.08 8.36
CA LEU A 101 3.50 -6.50 8.63
C LEU A 101 3.46 -6.79 10.14
N GLU A 102 4.37 -6.21 10.92
CA GLU A 102 4.39 -6.35 12.39
C GLU A 102 3.08 -5.84 13.02
N ALA A 103 2.52 -4.76 12.50
CA ALA A 103 1.23 -4.21 12.93
C ALA A 103 0.01 -5.01 12.45
N GLY A 104 0.21 -6.10 11.70
CA GLY A 104 -0.87 -6.94 11.19
C GLY A 104 -1.63 -6.33 10.01
N LEU A 105 -1.01 -5.42 9.26
CA LEU A 105 -1.49 -5.01 7.94
C LEU A 105 -1.00 -6.00 6.88
N LYS A 106 -1.80 -6.14 5.82
CA LYS A 106 -1.36 -6.69 4.55
C LYS A 106 -0.71 -5.59 3.71
N VAL A 107 0.25 -5.95 2.87
CA VAL A 107 1.06 -4.99 2.13
C VAL A 107 0.95 -5.24 0.63
N ILE A 108 0.63 -4.19 -0.11
CA ILE A 108 0.86 -4.13 -1.56
C ILE A 108 2.24 -3.49 -1.74
N ALA A 109 3.25 -4.33 -1.99
CA ALA A 109 4.64 -3.90 -2.11
C ALA A 109 4.97 -3.65 -3.58
N CYS A 110 5.16 -2.37 -3.94
CA CYS A 110 5.43 -1.98 -5.30
C CYS A 110 6.94 -2.03 -5.62
N ILE A 111 7.25 -2.67 -6.74
CA ILE A 111 8.56 -2.65 -7.38
C ILE A 111 8.41 -2.29 -8.86
N GLY A 112 9.46 -1.75 -9.45
CA GLY A 112 9.45 -1.32 -10.83
C GLY A 112 10.53 -0.30 -11.13
N GLU A 113 10.90 -0.27 -12.39
CA GLU A 113 11.84 0.66 -12.96
C GLU A 113 11.15 1.96 -13.43
N THR A 114 11.94 3.01 -13.56
CA THR A 114 11.56 4.22 -14.28
C THR A 114 11.62 4.01 -15.79
N LEU A 115 10.96 4.90 -16.55
CA LEU A 115 11.03 4.85 -18.02
C LEU A 115 12.48 4.90 -18.53
N GLN A 116 13.32 5.73 -17.91
CA GLN A 116 14.72 5.87 -18.27
C GLN A 116 15.53 4.59 -17.99
N GLU A 117 15.28 3.94 -16.85
CA GLU A 117 15.91 2.65 -16.53
C GLU A 117 15.45 1.55 -17.50
N ARG A 118 14.17 1.55 -17.89
CA ARG A 118 13.64 0.63 -18.90
C ARG A 118 14.32 0.82 -20.25
N GLU A 119 14.39 2.06 -20.73
CA GLU A 119 15.06 2.41 -22.00
C GLU A 119 16.57 2.08 -21.98
N ALA A 120 17.18 2.12 -20.80
CA ALA A 120 18.57 1.70 -20.59
C ALA A 120 18.75 0.19 -20.39
N GLY A 121 17.68 -0.62 -20.49
CA GLY A 121 17.73 -2.08 -20.33
C GLY A 121 17.97 -2.55 -18.89
N LYS A 122 17.64 -1.74 -17.88
CA LYS A 122 17.90 -2.01 -16.46
C LYS A 122 16.70 -2.55 -15.68
N THR A 123 15.59 -2.89 -16.35
CA THR A 123 14.37 -3.37 -15.70
C THR A 123 14.66 -4.49 -14.69
N GLU A 124 15.34 -5.56 -15.11
CA GLU A 124 15.67 -6.70 -14.23
C GLU A 124 16.55 -6.28 -13.04
N GLU A 125 17.62 -5.53 -13.28
CA GLU A 125 18.52 -5.04 -12.24
C GLU A 125 17.76 -4.27 -11.15
N VAL A 126 16.85 -3.38 -11.57
CA VAL A 126 16.06 -2.54 -10.66
C VAL A 126 15.07 -3.37 -9.85
N VAL A 127 14.28 -4.23 -10.49
CA VAL A 127 13.28 -5.05 -9.78
C VAL A 127 13.96 -6.06 -8.85
N PHE A 128 15.10 -6.65 -9.24
CA PHE A 128 15.88 -7.53 -8.37
C PHE A 128 16.44 -6.78 -7.15
N ARG A 129 17.01 -5.59 -7.34
CA ARG A 129 17.52 -4.77 -6.24
C ARG A 129 16.42 -4.42 -5.23
N GLN A 130 15.28 -3.94 -5.72
CA GLN A 130 14.15 -3.55 -4.89
C GLN A 130 13.56 -4.76 -4.16
N LEU A 131 13.35 -5.88 -4.85
CA LEU A 131 12.85 -7.11 -4.23
C LEU A 131 13.81 -7.67 -3.19
N LYS A 132 15.12 -7.66 -3.46
CA LYS A 132 16.16 -8.13 -2.53
C LYS A 132 16.14 -7.38 -1.20
N ALA A 133 15.83 -6.09 -1.20
CA ALA A 133 15.66 -5.32 0.03
C ALA A 133 14.42 -5.73 0.84
N LEU A 134 13.37 -6.22 0.16
CA LEU A 134 12.12 -6.66 0.79
C LEU A 134 12.20 -8.09 1.35
N LEU A 135 13.00 -8.98 0.75
CA LEU A 135 13.05 -10.40 1.16
C LEU A 135 13.28 -10.60 2.67
N PRO A 136 14.26 -9.94 3.32
CA PRO A 136 14.55 -10.19 4.74
C PRO A 136 13.44 -9.71 5.66
N VAL A 137 12.77 -8.62 5.30
CA VAL A 137 11.71 -8.02 6.12
C VAL A 137 10.35 -8.70 5.93
N ILE A 138 10.09 -9.27 4.75
CA ILE A 138 8.90 -10.09 4.52
C ILE A 138 9.07 -11.45 5.22
N GLY A 139 10.24 -12.07 5.10
CA GLY A 139 10.51 -13.37 5.71
C GLY A 139 9.52 -14.43 5.26
N CYS A 140 8.81 -15.03 6.21
CA CYS A 140 7.76 -16.03 5.93
C CYS A 140 6.35 -15.44 5.72
N ASN A 141 6.18 -14.12 5.81
CA ASN A 141 4.87 -13.45 5.79
C ASN A 141 4.30 -13.20 4.37
N TRP A 142 4.74 -13.95 3.36
CA TRP A 142 4.30 -13.78 1.97
C TRP A 142 2.78 -13.90 1.78
N ALA A 143 2.09 -14.65 2.65
CA ALA A 143 0.62 -14.72 2.64
C ALA A 143 -0.08 -13.38 2.90
N SER A 144 0.63 -12.38 3.45
CA SER A 144 0.14 -11.03 3.70
C SER A 144 0.72 -10.00 2.74
N VAL A 145 1.41 -10.42 1.68
CA VAL A 145 2.06 -9.52 0.73
C VAL A 145 1.57 -9.81 -0.69
N VAL A 146 1.19 -8.74 -1.39
CA VAL A 146 1.01 -8.74 -2.84
C VAL A 146 2.14 -7.93 -3.44
N LEU A 147 2.90 -8.53 -4.35
CA LEU A 147 3.91 -7.82 -5.14
C LEU A 147 3.23 -7.14 -6.33
N ALA A 148 3.46 -5.85 -6.51
CA ALA A 148 2.86 -5.03 -7.56
C ALA A 148 3.92 -4.29 -8.38
#